data_AF-A0A943WQQ3-F1
#
_entry.id   AF-A0A943WQQ3-F1
#
_cell.length_a   1.000
_cell.length_b   1.000
_cell.length_c   1.000
_cell.angle_alpha   90.00
_cell.angle_beta   90.00
_cell.angle_gamma   90.00
#
_symmetry.space_group_name_H-M   'P 1'
#
loop_
_entity.id
_entity.type
_entity.pdbx_description
1 polymer ?
#
loop_
_entity_poly.entity_id
_entity_poly.type
_entity_poly.pdbx_seq_one_letter_code
_entity_poly.pdbx_strand_id
1 'polypeptide(L)'
;MGMTMTQKILAKHAGLNTVEVGQLIEAKVDMVLGNDITTPVAITEFEKAGFTRVFDRDKISIVLDHYTPCKDIKSAELCLQARNFAHKHQITNF
;
A
#
# COMPACT_ATOMS: atom_id res chain seq x y z
N MET A 1 -4.86 -11.61 -32.16
CA MET A 1 -5.21 -12.29 -30.89
C MET A 1 -5.74 -11.25 -29.92
N GLY A 2 -6.79 -11.55 -29.16
CA GLY A 2 -7.34 -10.61 -28.17
C GLY A 2 -6.52 -10.60 -26.88
N MET A 3 -6.61 -9.51 -26.11
CA MET A 3 -6.06 -9.44 -24.75
C MET A 3 -6.86 -10.31 -23.77
N THR A 4 -6.16 -10.95 -22.83
CA THR A 4 -6.77 -11.59 -21.64
C THR A 4 -7.41 -10.55 -20.71
N MET A 5 -8.18 -11.00 -19.72
CA MET A 5 -8.77 -10.09 -18.73
C MET A 5 -7.69 -9.33 -17.94
N THR A 6 -6.62 -10.01 -17.51
CA THR A 6 -5.49 -9.38 -16.80
C THR A 6 -4.83 -8.30 -17.65
N GLN A 7 -4.55 -8.59 -18.93
CA GLN A 7 -3.96 -7.60 -19.84
C GLN A 7 -4.88 -6.39 -20.02
N LYS A 8 -6.19 -6.58 -20.13
CA LYS A 8 -7.15 -5.47 -20.21
C LYS A 8 -7.14 -4.59 -18.95
N ILE A 9 -7.09 -5.20 -17.75
CA ILE A 9 -7.01 -4.45 -16.48
C ILE A 9 -5.71 -3.66 -16.41
N LEU A 10 -4.58 -4.30 -16.71
CA LEU A 10 -3.26 -3.65 -16.69
C LEU A 10 -3.15 -2.54 -17.73
N ALA A 11 -3.57 -2.78 -18.97
CA ALA A 11 -3.61 -1.77 -20.03
C ALA A 11 -4.44 -0.55 -19.62
N LYS A 12 -5.63 -0.78 -19.04
CA LYS A 12 -6.51 0.29 -18.56
C LYS A 12 -5.83 1.15 -17.47
N HIS A 13 -5.21 0.54 -16.46
CA HIS A 13 -4.57 1.27 -15.35
C HIS A 13 -3.22 1.89 -15.73
N ALA A 14 -2.59 1.40 -16.80
CA ALA A 14 -1.42 2.01 -17.42
C ALA A 14 -1.76 3.09 -18.46
N GLY A 15 -3.04 3.29 -18.81
CA GLY A 15 -3.46 4.23 -19.85
C GLY A 15 -3.05 3.81 -21.28
N LEU A 16 -2.88 2.51 -21.52
CA LEU A 16 -2.45 1.93 -22.78
C LEU A 16 -3.62 1.26 -23.50
N ASN A 17 -3.57 1.27 -24.85
CA ASN A 17 -4.57 0.57 -25.67
C ASN A 17 -4.41 -0.96 -25.59
N THR A 18 -3.17 -1.44 -25.49
CA THR A 18 -2.83 -2.86 -25.39
C THR A 18 -1.58 -3.07 -24.56
N VAL A 19 -1.44 -4.26 -23.96
CA VAL A 19 -0.19 -4.70 -23.31
C VAL A 19 0.14 -6.14 -23.71
N GLU A 20 1.41 -6.50 -23.67
CA GLU A 20 1.91 -7.84 -23.99
C GLU A 20 2.74 -8.48 -22.85
N VAL A 21 2.94 -9.79 -22.94
CA VAL A 21 3.70 -10.53 -21.92
C VAL A 21 5.17 -10.10 -21.97
N GLY A 22 5.74 -9.79 -20.80
CA GLY A 22 7.12 -9.33 -20.67
C GLY A 22 7.31 -7.82 -20.79
N GLN A 23 6.25 -7.07 -21.14
CA GLN A 23 6.30 -5.61 -21.18
C GLN A 23 6.35 -5.03 -19.75
N LEU A 24 7.29 -4.10 -19.52
CA LEU A 24 7.29 -3.25 -18.33
C LEU A 24 6.27 -2.11 -18.52
N ILE A 25 5.42 -1.90 -17.52
CA ILE A 25 4.40 -0.86 -17.53
C ILE A 25 4.41 -0.10 -16.20
N GLU A 26 4.00 1.16 -16.25
CA GLU A 26 3.65 1.95 -15.07
C GLU A 26 2.12 2.00 -14.98
N ALA A 27 1.56 1.57 -13.87
CA ALA A 27 0.11 1.49 -13.69
C ALA A 27 -0.30 2.20 -12.39
N LYS A 28 -1.45 2.90 -12.45
CA LYS A 28 -2.05 3.48 -11.26
C LYS A 28 -2.61 2.38 -10.36
N VAL A 29 -2.29 2.45 -9.07
CA VAL A 29 -2.86 1.58 -8.05
C VAL A 29 -4.18 2.16 -7.53
N ASP A 30 -5.19 1.30 -7.37
CA ASP A 30 -6.50 1.72 -6.85
C ASP A 30 -6.62 1.59 -5.33
N MET A 31 -5.81 0.72 -4.72
CA MET A 31 -5.77 0.51 -3.27
C MET A 31 -4.39 -0.04 -2.88
N VAL A 32 -3.86 0.42 -1.75
CA VAL A 32 -2.70 -0.16 -1.08
C VAL A 32 -3.14 -0.68 0.28
N LEU A 33 -2.88 -1.97 0.54
CA LEU A 33 -3.18 -2.61 1.82
C LEU A 33 -1.88 -2.94 2.54
N GLY A 34 -1.80 -2.57 3.81
CA GLY A 34 -0.69 -2.93 4.71
C GLY A 34 -1.19 -3.54 6.01
N ASN A 35 -0.39 -4.43 6.61
CA ASN A 35 -0.64 -4.99 7.94
C ASN A 35 0.36 -4.48 8.98
N ASP A 36 0.22 -4.87 10.24
CA ASP A 36 1.08 -4.50 11.37
C ASP A 36 2.53 -5.02 11.29
N ILE A 37 2.87 -5.84 10.30
CA ILE A 37 4.24 -6.31 10.03
C ILE A 37 4.87 -5.51 8.87
N THR A 38 4.15 -5.40 7.75
CA THR A 38 4.70 -4.83 6.51
C THR A 38 4.56 -3.31 6.44
N THR A 39 3.53 -2.73 7.06
CA THR A 39 3.31 -1.28 7.09
C THR A 39 4.46 -0.53 7.78
N PRO A 40 4.96 -0.94 8.96
CA PRO A 40 6.08 -0.26 9.60
C PRO A 40 7.35 -0.21 8.75
N VAL A 41 7.65 -1.29 8.00
CA VAL A 41 8.79 -1.32 7.06
C VAL A 41 8.58 -0.31 5.94
N ALA A 42 7.38 -0.27 5.34
CA ALA A 42 7.04 0.71 4.31
C ALA A 42 7.09 2.15 4.82
N ILE A 43 6.61 2.42 6.04
CA ILE A 43 6.69 3.73 6.71
C ILE A 43 8.14 4.17 6.86
N THR A 44 9.02 3.26 7.28
CA THR A 44 10.43 3.57 7.51
C THR A 44 11.10 4.04 6.21
N GLU A 45 10.88 3.35 5.09
CA GLU A 45 11.41 3.78 3.79
C GLU A 45 10.71 5.04 3.26
N PHE A 46 9.41 5.22 3.52
CA PHE A 46 8.66 6.42 3.16
C PHE A 46 9.24 7.68 3.84
N GLU A 47 9.53 7.59 5.14
CA GLU A 47 10.12 8.70 5.91
C GLU A 47 11.58 8.95 5.52
N LYS A 48 12.36 7.89 5.31
CA LYS A 48 13.75 7.98 4.83
C LYS A 48 13.85 8.61 3.44
N ALA A 49 12.87 8.37 2.57
CA ALA A 49 12.76 9.02 1.27
C ALA A 49 12.34 10.50 1.36
N GLY A 50 12.01 11.00 2.56
CA GLY A 50 11.64 12.40 2.80
C GLY A 50 10.21 12.73 2.37
N PHE A 51 9.35 11.74 2.18
CA PHE A 51 7.97 11.99 1.80
C PHE A 51 7.15 12.55 2.97
N THR A 52 6.34 13.56 2.67
CA THR A 52 5.53 14.27 3.68
C THR A 52 4.03 14.06 3.49
N ARG A 53 3.61 13.44 2.39
CA ARG A 53 2.21 13.20 2.04
C ARG A 53 2.03 11.85 1.36
N VAL A 54 0.94 11.17 1.69
CA VAL A 54 0.50 9.96 0.99
C VAL A 54 -0.15 10.32 -0.35
N PHE A 55 -0.23 9.36 -1.26
CA PHE A 55 -0.78 9.61 -2.61
C PHE A 55 -2.29 9.88 -2.58
N ASP A 56 -3.03 9.13 -1.76
CA ASP A 56 -4.47 9.25 -1.58
C ASP A 56 -4.86 8.55 -0.27
N ARG A 57 -5.44 9.30 0.68
CA ARG A 57 -5.82 8.80 2.01
C ARG A 57 -6.99 7.81 1.99
N ASP A 58 -7.81 7.85 0.94
CA ASP A 58 -8.99 7.00 0.79
C ASP A 58 -8.65 5.67 0.11
N LYS A 59 -7.46 5.59 -0.53
CA LYS A 59 -6.95 4.40 -1.23
C LYS A 59 -5.84 3.68 -0.48
N ILE A 60 -5.74 3.91 0.82
CA ILE A 60 -4.85 3.18 1.71
C ILE A 60 -5.70 2.51 2.77
N SER A 61 -5.43 1.24 3.02
CA SER A 61 -6.02 0.46 4.11
C SER A 61 -4.92 -0.13 4.97
N ILE A 62 -4.99 0.10 6.28
CA ILE A 62 -4.03 -0.46 7.24
C ILE A 62 -4.84 -1.29 8.24
N VAL A 63 -4.47 -2.56 8.42
CA VAL A 63 -5.17 -3.47 9.35
C VAL A 63 -4.16 -4.05 10.33
N LEU A 64 -4.46 -3.99 11.62
CA LEU A 64 -3.60 -4.57 12.66
C LEU A 64 -4.18 -5.93 13.08
N ASP A 65 -3.72 -7.02 12.46
CA ASP A 65 -4.31 -8.36 12.63
C ASP A 65 -3.30 -9.48 12.94
N HIS A 66 -2.01 -9.31 12.68
CA HIS A 66 -1.05 -10.41 12.86
C HIS A 66 -0.47 -10.47 14.27
N TYR A 67 -0.21 -9.32 14.89
CA TYR A 67 0.36 -9.17 16.22
C TYR A 67 -0.56 -8.40 17.17
N THR A 68 -1.85 -8.29 16.85
CA THR A 68 -2.87 -7.77 17.77
C THR A 68 -3.73 -8.92 18.29
N PRO A 69 -3.83 -9.15 19.62
CA PRO A 69 -3.21 -8.40 20.71
C PRO A 69 -1.68 -8.63 20.83
N CYS A 70 -0.96 -7.57 21.21
CA CYS A 70 0.51 -7.54 21.22
C CYS A 70 1.11 -8.48 22.26
N LYS A 71 1.89 -9.47 21.79
CA LYS A 71 2.56 -10.46 22.65
C LYS A 71 3.79 -9.93 23.39
N ASP A 72 4.44 -8.92 22.82
CA ASP A 72 5.67 -8.30 23.35
C ASP A 72 5.77 -6.81 22.99
N ILE A 73 6.75 -6.12 23.55
CA ILE A 73 6.97 -4.68 23.35
C ILE A 73 7.23 -4.37 21.87
N LYS A 74 8.01 -5.20 21.17
CA LYS A 74 8.31 -5.00 19.75
C LYS A 74 7.04 -5.02 18.90
N SER A 75 6.13 -5.96 19.17
CA SER A 75 4.83 -6.03 18.51
C SER A 75 3.99 -4.79 18.77
N ALA A 76 4.03 -4.26 20.00
CA ALA A 76 3.34 -3.02 20.36
C ALA A 76 3.94 -1.79 19.65
N GLU A 77 5.26 -1.71 19.51
CA GLU A 77 5.96 -0.63 18.78
C GLU A 77 5.58 -0.63 17.29
N LEU A 78 5.53 -1.79 16.64
CA LEU A 78 5.11 -1.92 15.24
C LEU A 78 3.66 -1.46 15.03
N CYS A 79 2.74 -1.92 15.89
CA CYS A 79 1.33 -1.50 15.86
C CYS A 79 1.20 0.02 16.11
N LEU A 80 1.98 0.56 17.05
CA LEU A 80 2.00 2.00 17.35
C LEU A 80 2.51 2.81 16.17
N GLN A 81 3.57 2.37 15.49
CA GLN A 81 4.11 3.04 14.31
C GLN A 81 3.08 3.09 13.17
N ALA A 82 2.43 1.96 12.86
CA ALA A 82 1.37 1.90 11.86
C ALA A 82 0.19 2.82 12.21
N ARG A 83 -0.24 2.80 13.48
CA ARG A 83 -1.32 3.66 14.01
C ARG A 83 -0.99 5.15 13.93
N ASN A 84 0.21 5.54 14.34
CA ASN A 84 0.65 6.93 14.30
C ASN A 84 0.72 7.44 12.86
N PHE A 85 1.20 6.62 11.93
CA PHE A 85 1.22 6.97 10.51
C PHE A 85 -0.19 7.15 9.95
N ALA A 86 -1.10 6.20 10.24
CA ALA A 86 -2.48 6.28 9.81
C ALA A 86 -3.16 7.56 10.33
N HIS A 87 -3.00 7.91 11.60
CA HIS A 87 -3.55 9.15 12.16
C HIS A 87 -2.89 10.40 11.58
N LYS A 88 -1.55 10.43 11.46
CA LYS A 88 -0.79 11.57 10.90
C LYS A 88 -1.24 11.92 9.48
N HIS A 89 -1.46 10.91 8.64
CA HIS A 89 -1.90 11.09 7.26
C HIS A 89 -3.42 11.01 7.08
N GLN A 90 -4.16 10.87 8.19
CA GLN A 90 -5.61 10.77 8.21
C GLN A 90 -6.16 9.68 7.27
N ILE A 91 -5.51 8.52 7.26
CA ILE A 91 -5.93 7.38 6.43
C ILE A 91 -7.37 7.01 6.78
N THR A 92 -8.22 6.91 5.75
CA THR A 92 -9.67 6.75 5.95
C THR A 92 -10.04 5.33 6.37
N ASN A 93 -9.31 4.33 5.90
CA ASN A 93 -9.56 2.91 6.20
C ASN A 93 -8.51 2.36 7.19
N PHE A 94 -8.57 2.84 8.44
CA PHE A 94 -7.73 2.36 9.53
C PHE A 94 -8.56 2.16 10.81
#